data_AF-A0A482ZI58-F1
#
_entry.id   AF-A0A482ZI58-F1
#
_cell.length_a   1.000
_cell.length_b   1.000
_cell.length_c   1.000
_cell.angle_alpha   90.00
_cell.angle_beta   90.00
_cell.angle_gamma   90.00
#
_symmetry.space_group_name_H-M   'P 1'
#
loop_
_entity.id
_entity.type
_entity.pdbx_description
1 polymer ?
#
loop_
_entity_poly.entity_id
_entity_poly.type
_entity_poly.pdbx_seq_one_letter_code
_entity_poly.pdbx_strand_id
1 'polypeptide(L)'
;MGRDQSNISRELRRNKGLKGYRHKLANNFAQDCHKTKERGLKLTEDVTIIMEEYLQEDWSPEQIAGRLRREHVIDLHHETIYQYILTNKKAGGDLYQHPRHQNKTYRKCYGNARNRTGIPNRVDIDERPESANNRERVGDWEADTIIGKNHKGAIVTLDDRKSKLRLAFTFTG
;
A
#
# COMPACT_ATOMS: atom_id res chain seq x y z
N MET A 1 -4.05 37.57 18.02
CA MET A 1 -4.61 36.22 17.76
C MET A 1 -5.11 36.22 16.32
N GLY A 2 -4.54 35.42 15.42
CA GLY A 2 -4.87 35.45 13.98
C GLY A 2 -6.22 34.81 13.64
N ARG A 3 -7.31 35.23 14.29
CA ARG A 3 -8.68 34.80 14.00
C ARG A 3 -9.61 36.00 13.97
N ASP A 4 -10.56 35.99 13.04
CA ASP A 4 -11.57 37.04 12.94
C ASP A 4 -12.43 37.16 14.20
N GLN A 5 -12.74 38.41 14.57
CA GLN A 5 -13.65 38.74 15.66
C GLN A 5 -15.01 38.03 15.53
N SER A 6 -15.51 37.88 14.31
CA SER A 6 -16.78 37.21 14.04
C SER A 6 -16.75 35.72 14.43
N ASN A 7 -15.61 35.05 14.26
CA ASN A 7 -15.44 33.64 14.65
C ASN A 7 -15.43 33.50 16.18
N ILE A 8 -14.72 34.39 16.88
CA ILE A 8 -14.67 34.42 18.34
C ILE A 8 -16.07 34.69 18.92
N SER A 9 -16.79 35.69 18.38
CA SER A 9 -18.14 36.02 18.84
C SER A 9 -19.13 34.85 18.65
N ARG A 10 -19.08 34.16 17.50
CA ARG A 10 -19.93 32.99 17.24
C ARG A 10 -19.62 31.82 18.18
N GLU A 11 -18.34 31.56 18.47
CA GLU A 11 -17.92 30.52 19.40
C GLU A 11 -18.41 30.80 20.82
N LEU A 12 -18.20 32.04 21.31
CA LEU A 12 -18.66 32.50 22.62
C LEU A 12 -20.17 32.38 22.78
N ARG A 13 -20.94 32.64 21.72
CA ARG A 13 -22.40 32.52 21.72
C ARG A 13 -22.88 31.08 21.68
N ARG A 14 -22.27 30.23 20.84
CA ARG A 14 -22.69 28.83 20.60
C ARG A 14 -22.38 27.92 21.79
N ASN A 15 -21.24 28.14 22.45
CA ASN A 15 -20.69 27.22 23.45
C ASN A 15 -20.78 27.79 24.89
N LYS A 16 -21.79 28.62 25.16
CA LYS A 16 -22.02 29.25 26.46
C LYS A 16 -22.85 28.32 27.37
N GLY A 17 -22.37 28.09 28.59
CA GLY A 17 -23.15 27.38 29.62
C GLY A 17 -24.11 28.32 30.38
N LEU A 18 -24.94 27.76 31.25
CA LEU A 18 -25.91 28.52 32.07
C LEU A 18 -25.27 29.63 32.92
N LYS A 19 -24.01 29.44 33.34
CA LYS A 19 -23.24 30.40 34.15
C LYS A 19 -22.25 31.26 33.33
N GLY A 20 -22.41 31.32 32.01
CA GLY A 20 -21.51 32.07 31.12
C GLY A 20 -20.48 31.21 30.41
N TYR A 21 -19.47 31.86 29.80
CA TYR A 21 -18.42 31.18 29.04
C TYR A 21 -17.38 30.55 29.97
N ARG A 22 -17.10 29.26 29.77
CA ARG A 22 -16.03 28.52 30.46
C ARG A 22 -15.32 27.67 29.42
N HIS A 23 -14.05 27.95 29.17
CA HIS A 23 -13.30 27.35 28.05
C HIS A 23 -13.34 25.81 28.01
N LYS A 24 -13.22 25.12 29.16
CA LYS A 24 -13.33 23.64 29.21
C LYS A 24 -14.70 23.14 28.78
N LEU A 25 -15.77 23.76 29.29
CA LEU A 25 -17.15 23.42 28.95
C LEU A 25 -17.44 23.72 27.47
N ALA A 26 -16.95 24.86 26.98
CA ALA A 26 -17.11 25.27 25.60
C ALA A 26 -16.42 24.31 24.63
N ASN A 27 -15.22 23.83 24.98
CA ASN A 27 -14.51 22.81 24.22
C ASN A 27 -15.28 21.48 24.22
N ASN A 28 -15.83 21.05 25.36
CA ASN A 28 -16.62 19.82 25.42
C ASN A 28 -17.88 19.90 24.55
N PHE A 29 -18.63 21.02 24.61
CA PHE A 29 -19.78 21.23 23.72
C PHE A 29 -19.39 21.20 22.24
N ALA A 30 -18.28 21.84 21.87
CA ALA A 30 -17.78 21.79 20.49
C ALA A 30 -17.45 20.35 20.06
N GLN A 31 -16.77 19.59 20.92
CA GLN A 31 -16.42 18.20 20.65
C GLN A 31 -17.67 17.31 20.54
N ASP A 32 -18.66 17.49 21.41
CA ASP A 32 -19.89 16.71 21.38
C ASP A 32 -20.71 17.02 20.13
N CYS A 33 -20.86 18.29 19.74
CA CYS A 33 -21.43 18.65 18.45
C CYS A 33 -20.67 18.05 17.27
N HIS A 34 -19.33 17.97 17.33
CA HIS A 34 -18.52 17.34 16.28
C HIS A 34 -18.70 15.82 16.22
N LYS A 35 -18.96 15.16 17.35
CA LYS A 35 -19.26 13.73 17.43
C LYS A 35 -20.66 13.42 16.91
N THR A 36 -21.65 14.25 17.24
CA THR A 36 -23.06 14.03 16.89
C THR A 36 -23.46 14.62 15.55
N LYS A 37 -22.57 15.39 14.90
CA LYS A 37 -22.81 15.93 13.56
C LYS A 37 -23.08 14.79 12.59
N GLU A 38 -24.27 14.80 12.00
CA GLU A 38 -24.65 13.89 10.92
C GLU A 38 -23.62 13.98 9.78
N ARG A 39 -23.02 12.85 9.46
CA ARG A 39 -22.16 12.67 8.29
C ARG A 39 -22.99 11.91 7.28
N GLY A 40 -23.02 12.38 6.04
CA GLY A 40 -23.66 11.64 4.95
C GLY A 40 -23.07 10.22 4.90
N LEU A 41 -23.90 9.22 5.18
CA LEU A 41 -23.53 7.82 5.10
C LEU A 41 -23.39 7.46 3.63
N LYS A 42 -22.16 7.46 3.13
CA LYS A 42 -21.87 7.01 1.77
C LYS A 42 -21.81 5.48 1.66
N LEU A 43 -21.69 4.77 2.78
CA LEU A 43 -21.74 3.30 2.82
C LEU A 43 -23.19 2.88 3.03
N THR A 44 -23.89 2.58 1.94
CA THR A 44 -25.15 1.82 1.98
C THR A 44 -24.87 0.32 1.96
N GLU A 45 -25.85 -0.50 2.35
CA GLU A 45 -25.77 -1.97 2.34
C GLU A 45 -25.30 -2.51 0.96
N ASP A 46 -25.89 -1.98 -0.12
CA ASP A 46 -25.54 -2.38 -1.49
C ASP A 46 -24.07 -2.11 -1.83
N VAL A 47 -23.57 -0.94 -1.41
CA VAL A 47 -22.17 -0.55 -1.65
C VAL A 47 -21.22 -1.41 -0.81
N THR A 48 -21.61 -1.79 0.41
CA THR A 48 -20.80 -2.68 1.23
C THR A 48 -20.67 -4.07 0.63
N ILE A 49 -21.75 -4.62 0.07
CA ILE A 49 -21.72 -5.94 -0.58
C ILE A 49 -20.76 -5.93 -1.77
N ILE A 50 -20.89 -4.97 -2.68
CA ILE A 50 -20.02 -4.84 -3.86
C ILE A 50 -18.54 -4.66 -3.43
N MET A 51 -18.30 -3.85 -2.41
CA MET A 51 -16.96 -3.63 -1.90
C MET A 51 -16.34 -4.90 -1.29
N GLU A 52 -17.12 -5.70 -0.56
CA GLU A 52 -16.66 -6.97 0.00
C GLU A 52 -16.33 -8.00 -1.08
N GLU A 53 -17.14 -8.10 -2.14
CA GLU A 53 -16.86 -8.95 -3.30
C GLU A 53 -15.50 -8.60 -3.93
N TYR A 54 -15.25 -7.31 -4.20
CA TYR A 54 -13.95 -6.90 -4.75
C TYR A 54 -12.79 -7.10 -3.78
N LEU A 55 -13.01 -6.93 -2.47
CA LEU A 55 -11.98 -7.22 -1.49
C LEU A 55 -11.63 -8.71 -1.48
N GLN A 56 -12.61 -9.61 -1.59
CA GLN A 56 -12.35 -11.06 -1.67
C GLN A 56 -11.63 -11.47 -2.95
N GLU A 57 -11.74 -10.69 -4.02
CA GLU A 57 -10.95 -10.82 -5.25
C GLU A 57 -9.55 -10.16 -5.18
N ASP A 58 -9.09 -9.77 -3.98
CA ASP A 58 -7.79 -9.13 -3.71
C ASP A 58 -7.57 -7.78 -4.43
N TRP A 59 -8.64 -7.05 -4.72
CA TRP A 59 -8.54 -5.68 -5.24
C TRP A 59 -8.04 -4.71 -4.15
N SER A 60 -7.21 -3.74 -4.52
CA SER A 60 -6.77 -2.70 -3.60
C SER A 60 -7.90 -1.70 -3.33
N PRO A 61 -7.97 -1.07 -2.15
CA PRO A 61 -8.94 -0.01 -1.85
C PRO A 61 -8.96 1.12 -2.89
N GLU A 62 -7.82 1.49 -3.46
CA GLU A 62 -7.75 2.47 -4.55
C GLU A 62 -8.37 1.97 -5.85
N GLN A 63 -8.18 0.68 -6.18
CA GLN A 63 -8.79 0.08 -7.36
C GLN A 63 -10.31 0.01 -7.20
N ILE A 64 -10.80 -0.37 -6.03
CA ILE A 64 -12.24 -0.43 -5.72
C ILE A 64 -12.86 0.97 -5.82
N ALA A 65 -12.27 1.98 -5.16
CA ALA A 65 -12.73 3.36 -5.24
C ALA A 65 -12.74 3.88 -6.69
N GLY A 66 -11.70 3.57 -7.46
CA GLY A 66 -11.61 3.92 -8.87
C GLY A 66 -12.65 3.20 -9.74
N ARG A 67 -12.96 1.94 -9.44
CA ARG A 67 -13.98 1.14 -10.14
C ARG A 67 -15.38 1.67 -9.89
N LEU A 68 -15.74 1.87 -8.63
CA LEU A 68 -17.05 2.42 -8.22
C LEU A 68 -17.32 3.79 -8.83
N ARG A 69 -16.28 4.64 -8.91
CA ARG A 69 -16.37 5.94 -9.61
C ARG A 69 -16.60 5.77 -11.11
N ARG A 70 -15.88 4.84 -11.76
CA ARG A 70 -15.99 4.60 -13.21
C ARG A 70 -17.35 4.04 -13.60
N GLU A 71 -17.93 3.18 -12.77
CA GLU A 71 -19.25 2.58 -13.01
C GLU A 71 -20.42 3.47 -12.55
N HIS A 72 -20.12 4.70 -12.10
CA HIS A 72 -21.11 5.66 -11.62
C HIS A 72 -21.98 5.14 -10.45
N VAL A 73 -21.47 4.18 -9.67
CA VAL A 73 -22.15 3.67 -8.47
C VAL A 73 -22.06 4.70 -7.35
N ILE A 74 -20.84 5.09 -6.98
CA ILE A 74 -20.59 6.09 -5.93
C ILE A 74 -19.17 6.66 -6.01
N ASP A 75 -19.00 7.91 -5.57
CA ASP A 75 -17.68 8.50 -5.37
C ASP A 75 -17.22 8.38 -3.91
N LEU A 76 -16.38 7.37 -3.65
CA LEU A 76 -15.75 7.08 -2.36
C LEU A 76 -14.26 7.40 -2.39
N HIS A 77 -13.74 7.89 -1.26
CA HIS A 77 -12.30 7.95 -1.05
C HIS A 77 -11.80 6.58 -0.58
N HIS A 78 -10.64 6.13 -1.04
CA HIS A 78 -10.05 4.83 -0.63
C HIS A 78 -9.88 4.70 0.89
N GLU A 79 -9.64 5.81 1.60
CA GLU A 79 -9.64 5.85 3.06
C GLU A 79 -10.95 5.34 3.69
N THR A 80 -12.11 5.58 3.07
CA THR A 80 -13.39 5.06 3.57
C THR A 80 -13.39 3.53 3.58
N ILE A 81 -12.82 2.91 2.55
CA ILE A 81 -12.67 1.46 2.43
C ILE A 81 -11.67 0.94 3.47
N TYR A 82 -10.55 1.66 3.68
CA TYR A 82 -9.62 1.32 4.76
C TYR A 82 -10.26 1.37 6.16
N GLN A 83 -11.06 2.40 6.45
CA GLN A 83 -11.79 2.51 7.72
C GLN A 83 -12.81 1.37 7.89
N TYR A 84 -13.45 0.95 6.80
CA TYR A 84 -14.34 -0.22 6.81
C TYR A 84 -13.59 -1.51 7.17
N ILE A 85 -12.49 -1.81 6.45
CA ILE A 85 -11.64 -2.97 6.72
C ILE A 85 -11.16 -2.98 8.18
N LEU A 86 -10.75 -1.82 8.70
CA LEU A 86 -10.31 -1.70 10.09
C LEU A 86 -11.45 -1.96 11.08
N THR A 87 -12.67 -1.54 10.76
CA THR A 87 -13.86 -1.76 11.60
C THR A 87 -14.26 -3.23 11.58
N ASN A 88 -14.29 -3.86 10.40
CA ASN A 88 -14.50 -5.29 10.23
C ASN A 88 -13.46 -6.11 11.03
N LYS A 89 -12.17 -5.75 10.94
CA LYS A 89 -11.11 -6.38 11.75
C LYS A 89 -11.35 -6.26 13.25
N LYS A 90 -11.79 -5.08 13.73
CA LYS A 90 -12.12 -4.88 15.16
C LYS A 90 -13.31 -5.72 15.60
N ALA A 91 -14.25 -6.00 14.70
CA ALA A 91 -15.38 -6.89 14.92
C ALA A 91 -15.01 -8.39 14.79
N GLY A 92 -13.76 -8.73 14.47
CA GLY A 92 -13.28 -10.10 14.35
C GLY A 92 -13.32 -10.67 12.93
N GLY A 93 -13.61 -9.86 11.91
CA GLY A 93 -13.56 -10.27 10.52
C GLY A 93 -12.14 -10.35 9.95
N ASP A 94 -12.04 -10.90 8.75
CA ASP A 94 -10.80 -11.28 8.05
C ASP A 94 -10.50 -10.42 6.81
N LEU A 95 -11.33 -9.41 6.50
CA LEU A 95 -11.16 -8.58 5.30
C LEU A 95 -9.79 -7.89 5.19
N TYR A 96 -9.07 -7.73 6.30
CA TYR A 96 -7.74 -7.14 6.33
C TYR A 96 -6.65 -8.03 5.70
N GLN A 97 -6.95 -9.29 5.39
CA GLN A 97 -5.99 -10.26 4.84
C GLN A 97 -5.86 -10.18 3.32
N HIS A 98 -6.92 -9.75 2.62
CA HIS A 98 -7.00 -9.67 1.16
C HIS A 98 -6.21 -8.52 0.50
N PRO A 99 -6.07 -7.32 1.10
CA PRO A 99 -5.27 -6.27 0.49
C PRO A 99 -3.82 -6.75 0.30
N ARG A 100 -3.35 -6.77 -0.95
CA ARG A 100 -2.03 -7.29 -1.36
C ARG A 100 -0.86 -6.80 -0.50
N HIS A 101 -0.93 -5.56 -0.03
CA HIS A 101 0.13 -4.98 0.79
C HIS A 101 -0.02 -5.27 2.28
N GLN A 102 -1.18 -5.69 2.80
CA GLN A 102 -1.43 -5.97 4.23
C GLN A 102 -0.90 -4.86 5.17
N ASN A 103 -1.01 -3.58 4.75
CA ASN A 103 -0.40 -2.43 5.42
C ASN A 103 1.12 -2.49 5.63
N LYS A 104 1.85 -3.32 4.88
CA LYS A 104 3.31 -3.26 4.80
C LYS A 104 3.69 -1.90 4.24
N THR A 105 4.58 -1.22 4.95
CA THR A 105 5.13 0.05 4.49
C THR A 105 5.77 -0.15 3.12
N TYR A 106 5.37 0.68 2.15
CA TYR A 106 6.01 0.65 0.85
C TYR A 106 7.48 0.99 1.04
N ARG A 107 8.37 0.05 0.69
CA ARG A 107 9.81 0.31 0.72
C ARG A 107 10.09 1.37 -0.35
N LYS A 108 10.41 2.59 0.08
CA LYS A 108 10.83 3.64 -0.85
C LYS A 108 12.10 3.17 -1.56
N CYS A 109 12.01 2.93 -2.87
CA CYS A 109 13.18 2.70 -3.71
C CYS A 109 13.92 4.01 -3.88
N TYR A 110 14.99 4.21 -3.10
CA TYR A 110 15.97 5.25 -3.36
C TYR A 110 16.87 4.75 -4.50
N GLY A 111 16.64 5.22 -5.71
CA GLY A 111 17.41 4.86 -6.90
C GLY A 111 17.30 5.94 -7.97
N ASN A 112 18.43 6.28 -8.58
CA ASN A 112 18.51 7.27 -9.65
C ASN A 112 17.88 6.68 -10.93
N ALA A 113 17.06 7.44 -11.64
CA ALA A 113 16.37 6.99 -12.86
C ALA A 113 17.32 6.52 -13.99
N ARG A 114 18.62 6.85 -13.88
CA ARG A 114 19.69 6.42 -14.79
C ARG A 114 19.99 4.91 -14.78
N ASN A 115 19.54 4.15 -13.78
CA ASN A 115 19.75 2.69 -13.73
C ASN A 115 18.66 1.89 -14.47
N ARG A 116 17.83 2.54 -15.31
CA ARG A 116 16.72 1.89 -16.02
C ARG A 116 17.10 1.12 -17.27
N THR A 117 18.31 1.29 -17.79
CA THR A 117 18.78 0.46 -18.89
C THR A 117 19.19 -0.88 -18.29
N GLY A 118 18.28 -1.85 -18.34
CA GLY A 118 18.59 -3.25 -18.01
C GLY A 118 19.74 -3.79 -18.86
N ILE A 119 20.12 -5.04 -18.63
CA ILE A 119 21.17 -5.70 -19.42
C ILE A 119 20.74 -5.69 -20.90
N PRO A 120 21.49 -5.07 -21.82
CA PRO A 120 21.15 -5.07 -23.25
C PRO A 120 21.05 -6.50 -23.78
N ASN A 121 20.03 -6.78 -24.58
CA ASN A 121 19.76 -8.12 -25.14
C ASN A 121 19.64 -9.21 -24.06
N ARG A 122 19.12 -8.87 -22.87
CA ARG A 122 18.74 -9.88 -21.88
C ARG A 122 17.66 -10.78 -22.49
N VAL A 123 17.94 -12.07 -22.53
CA VAL A 123 16.93 -13.10 -22.72
C VAL A 123 16.31 -13.40 -21.35
N ASP A 124 14.99 -13.34 -21.27
CA ASP A 124 14.32 -13.63 -20.01
C ASP A 124 14.38 -15.14 -19.71
N ILE A 125 14.66 -15.50 -18.45
CA ILE A 125 13.71 -16.32 -17.69
C ILE A 125 12.93 -17.37 -18.48
N ASP A 126 11.77 -16.89 -18.92
CA ASP A 126 10.68 -17.63 -19.51
C ASP A 126 10.93 -17.99 -20.97
N GLU A 127 11.90 -17.35 -21.64
CA GLU A 127 12.27 -17.64 -23.04
C GLU A 127 13.31 -18.77 -23.14
N ARG A 128 13.74 -19.37 -22.03
CA ARG A 128 14.72 -20.47 -22.07
C ARG A 128 14.15 -21.69 -22.81
N PRO A 129 15.00 -22.46 -23.51
CA PRO A 129 14.56 -23.70 -24.15
C PRO A 129 14.11 -24.74 -23.12
N GLU A 130 13.12 -25.55 -23.50
CA GLU A 130 12.53 -26.57 -22.61
C GLU A 130 13.56 -27.60 -22.12
N SER A 131 14.59 -27.89 -22.91
CA SER A 131 15.70 -28.75 -22.49
C SER A 131 16.44 -28.23 -21.25
N ALA A 132 16.51 -26.90 -21.06
CA ALA A 132 17.11 -26.26 -19.89
C ALA A 132 16.15 -26.23 -18.68
N ASN A 133 14.83 -26.10 -18.94
CA ASN A 133 13.78 -26.31 -17.93
C ASN A 133 13.93 -27.70 -17.31
N ASN A 134 13.95 -28.72 -18.18
CA ASN A 134 13.95 -30.14 -17.84
C ASN A 134 15.33 -30.70 -17.47
N ARG A 135 16.39 -29.88 -17.58
CA ARG A 135 17.78 -30.25 -17.25
C ARG A 135 18.28 -31.44 -18.08
N GLU A 136 17.98 -31.44 -19.37
CA GLU A 136 18.22 -32.56 -20.28
C GLU A 136 19.66 -32.60 -20.82
N ARG A 137 20.40 -31.48 -20.82
CA ARG A 137 21.80 -31.40 -21.28
C ARG A 137 22.71 -30.63 -20.31
N VAL A 138 24.01 -30.87 -20.42
CA VAL A 138 25.04 -30.10 -19.71
C VAL A 138 25.40 -28.89 -20.58
N GLY A 139 25.69 -27.75 -19.95
CA GLY A 139 26.10 -26.51 -20.62
C GLY A 139 25.10 -25.37 -20.50
N ASP A 140 23.96 -25.58 -19.83
CA ASP A 140 23.00 -24.52 -19.52
C ASP A 140 23.42 -23.86 -18.19
N TRP A 141 24.35 -22.91 -18.28
CA TRP A 141 24.95 -22.20 -17.15
C TRP A 141 24.14 -20.98 -16.72
N GLU A 142 23.90 -20.85 -15.42
CA GLU A 142 23.35 -19.64 -14.78
C GLU A 142 24.48 -18.92 -14.03
N ALA A 143 24.55 -17.59 -14.16
CA ALA A 143 25.59 -16.77 -13.55
C ALA A 143 24.99 -15.74 -12.59
N ASP A 144 25.40 -15.78 -11.33
CA ASP A 144 25.06 -14.77 -10.33
C ASP A 144 26.29 -13.97 -9.93
N THR A 145 26.11 -12.68 -9.67
CA THR A 145 27.19 -11.80 -9.19
C THR A 145 26.78 -11.09 -7.92
N ILE A 146 27.54 -11.32 -6.85
CA ILE A 146 27.38 -10.66 -5.56
C ILE A 146 28.44 -9.57 -5.46
N ILE A 147 28.01 -8.31 -5.40
CA ILE A 147 28.91 -7.16 -5.26
C ILE A 147 29.09 -6.83 -3.78
N GLY A 148 30.34 -6.70 -3.34
CA GLY A 148 30.70 -6.33 -1.97
C GLY A 148 30.33 -4.89 -1.62
N LYS A 149 30.37 -4.58 -0.32
CA LYS A 149 30.09 -3.23 0.19
C LYS A 149 30.98 -2.20 -0.50
N ASN A 150 30.41 -1.06 -0.90
CA ASN A 150 31.09 0.02 -1.61
C ASN A 150 31.78 -0.42 -2.92
N HIS A 151 31.25 -1.45 -3.59
CA HIS A 151 31.86 -2.04 -4.79
C HIS A 151 33.29 -2.57 -4.57
N LYS A 152 33.68 -2.83 -3.31
CA LYS A 152 34.99 -3.41 -2.98
C LYS A 152 34.89 -4.93 -3.02
N GLY A 153 35.25 -5.47 -4.17
CA GLY A 153 35.22 -6.90 -4.47
C GLY A 153 33.88 -7.41 -4.98
N ALA A 154 33.92 -8.53 -5.68
CA ALA A 154 32.74 -9.25 -6.15
C ALA A 154 32.98 -10.76 -6.11
N ILE A 155 31.90 -11.52 -5.97
CA ILE A 155 31.90 -12.98 -6.14
C ILE A 155 31.00 -13.29 -7.33
N VAL A 156 31.53 -14.03 -8.30
CA VAL A 156 30.76 -14.56 -9.43
C VAL A 156 30.59 -16.05 -9.23
N THR A 157 29.35 -16.52 -9.28
CA THR A 157 29.04 -17.96 -9.27
C THR A 157 28.49 -18.37 -10.63
N LEU A 158 28.94 -19.52 -11.12
CA LEU A 158 28.44 -20.18 -12.33
C LEU A 158 27.87 -21.53 -11.93
N ASP A 159 26.61 -21.79 -12.27
CA ASP A 159 25.87 -23.00 -11.94
C ASP A 159 25.35 -23.70 -13.18
N ASP A 160 25.79 -24.93 -13.43
CA ASP A 160 25.20 -25.74 -14.50
C ASP A 160 23.90 -26.41 -14.01
N ARG A 161 22.82 -26.19 -14.76
CA ARG A 161 21.46 -26.62 -14.40
C ARG A 161 21.32 -28.14 -14.24
N LYS A 162 22.02 -28.94 -15.06
CA LYS A 162 21.91 -30.41 -15.09
C LYS A 162 22.87 -31.08 -14.12
N SER A 163 24.16 -30.83 -14.25
CA SER A 163 25.22 -31.45 -13.46
C SER A 163 25.26 -30.95 -12.01
N LYS A 164 24.66 -29.78 -11.73
CA LYS A 164 24.75 -29.09 -10.44
C LYS A 164 26.19 -28.70 -10.07
N LEU A 165 27.09 -28.67 -11.04
CA LEU A 165 28.43 -28.15 -10.85
C LEU A 165 28.35 -26.64 -10.62
N ARG A 166 28.95 -26.21 -9.50
CA ARG A 166 29.10 -24.80 -9.14
C ARG A 166 30.57 -24.41 -9.20
N LEU A 167 30.86 -23.33 -9.93
CA LEU A 167 32.15 -22.66 -9.91
C LEU A 167 31.97 -21.30 -9.23
N ALA A 168 32.89 -20.92 -8.34
CA ALA A 168 32.84 -19.64 -7.64
C ALA A 168 34.19 -18.95 -7.77
N PHE A 169 34.17 -17.70 -8.23
CA PHE A 169 35.36 -16.90 -8.45
C PHE A 169 35.25 -15.60 -7.65
N THR A 170 36.32 -15.23 -6.97
CA THR A 170 36.44 -13.93 -6.31
C THR A 170 37.16 -12.96 -7.24
N PHE A 171 36.57 -11.78 -7.42
CA PHE A 171 37.19 -10.64 -8.06
C PHE A 171 37.56 -9.62 -6.98
N THR A 172 38.85 -9.35 -6.84
CA THR A 172 39.35 -8.19 -6.10
C THR A 172 39.73 -7.12 -7.12
N GLY A 173 38.91 -6.07 -7.20
CA GLY A 173 39.21 -4.84 -7.93
C GLY A 173 39.61 -3.73 -6.97
#